data_AF-S4XX89-F1
#
_entry.id   AF-S4XX89-F1
#
_cell.length_a   1.000
_cell.length_b   1.000
_cell.length_c   1.000
_cell.angle_alpha   90.00
_cell.angle_beta   90.00
_cell.angle_gamma   90.00
#
_symmetry.space_group_name_H-M   'P 1'
#
loop_
_entity.id
_entity.type
_entity.pdbx_description
1 polymer ?
#
loop_
_entity_poly.entity_id
_entity_poly.type
_entity_poly.pdbx_seq_one_letter_code
_entity_poly.pdbx_strand_id
1 'polypeptide(L)'
;MNAREAHDRAVQKLVDEYASKGFQVQKEAVLPFVLEGGRRLRADILAERDDEHHVVEVKLRGVRGELEARRWDEIARQIRARPGWHFKIVPIEQDPPPLPDPERIEAELTNVEALLDQDRLAAALLLAASAFEASARRRLLAAGALLRSDTPAALAEQLVAQGHIEQENFVPLRDAIELRNAVVHGHLDQLPERDAIQRLVADARRLLHAA
;
A
#
# COMPACT_ATOMS: atom_id res chain seq x y z
N MET A 1 4.46 14.82 2.09
CA MET A 1 4.21 15.14 0.66
C MET A 1 2.86 14.60 0.30
N ASN A 2 1.99 15.40 -0.30
CA ASN A 2 0.66 14.90 -0.66
C ASN A 2 0.70 14.06 -1.96
N ALA A 3 -0.35 13.27 -2.20
CA ALA A 3 -0.46 12.36 -3.33
C ALA A 3 -0.29 13.05 -4.70
N ARG A 4 -0.74 14.29 -4.80
CA ARG A 4 -0.70 15.10 -6.03
C ARG A 4 0.71 15.60 -6.32
N GLU A 5 1.41 16.11 -5.31
CA GLU A 5 2.81 16.52 -5.42
C GLU A 5 3.72 15.34 -5.83
N ALA A 6 3.47 14.14 -5.28
CA ALA A 6 4.21 12.94 -5.66
C ALA A 6 3.97 12.57 -7.14
N HIS A 7 2.71 12.65 -7.60
CA HIS A 7 2.33 12.44 -9.00
C HIS A 7 2.99 13.46 -9.92
N ASP A 8 2.85 14.76 -9.64
CA ASP A 8 3.40 15.84 -10.47
C ASP A 8 4.92 15.74 -10.63
N ARG A 9 5.63 15.37 -9.56
CA ARG A 9 7.08 15.16 -9.58
C ARG A 9 7.49 13.94 -10.37
N ALA A 10 6.75 12.84 -10.26
CA ALA A 10 7.02 11.66 -11.06
C ALA A 10 6.75 11.90 -12.55
N VAL A 11 5.66 12.61 -12.88
CA VAL A 11 5.38 13.07 -14.23
C VAL A 11 6.54 13.93 -14.75
N GLN A 12 7.01 14.91 -13.98
CA GLN A 12 8.15 15.74 -14.39
C GLN A 12 9.41 14.90 -14.65
N LYS A 13 9.76 13.98 -13.76
CA LYS A 13 10.93 13.10 -13.93
C LYS A 13 10.84 12.28 -15.21
N LEU A 14 9.66 11.73 -15.52
CA LEU A 14 9.45 10.97 -16.76
C LEU A 14 9.52 11.86 -18.00
N VAL A 15 9.00 13.09 -17.94
CA VAL A 15 9.15 14.06 -19.02
C VAL A 15 10.63 14.32 -19.33
N ASP A 16 11.43 14.59 -18.29
CA ASP A 16 12.86 14.83 -18.45
C ASP A 16 13.58 13.58 -19.02
N GLU A 17 13.20 12.39 -18.55
CA GLU A 17 13.74 11.12 -19.04
C GLU A 17 13.42 10.90 -20.53
N TYR A 18 12.16 11.07 -20.96
CA TYR A 18 11.78 10.92 -22.36
C TYR A 18 12.44 11.99 -23.25
N ALA A 19 12.49 13.24 -22.79
CA ALA A 19 13.16 14.33 -23.50
C ALA A 19 14.67 14.02 -23.69
N SER A 20 15.34 13.50 -22.65
CA SER A 20 16.75 13.10 -22.75
C SER A 20 17.02 11.98 -23.77
N LYS A 21 15.98 11.20 -24.11
CA LYS A 21 16.02 10.13 -25.13
C LYS A 21 15.61 10.61 -26.52
N GLY A 22 15.42 11.93 -26.70
CA GLY A 22 15.09 12.55 -27.98
C GLY A 22 13.60 12.56 -28.33
N PHE A 23 12.70 12.30 -27.38
CA PHE A 23 11.27 12.44 -27.60
C PHE A 23 10.82 13.90 -27.44
N GLN A 24 9.87 14.33 -28.26
CA GLN A 24 9.04 15.50 -28.00
C GLN A 24 7.94 15.11 -27.01
N VAL A 25 7.84 15.82 -25.89
CA VAL A 25 6.99 15.40 -24.77
C VAL A 25 5.91 16.43 -24.48
N GLN A 26 4.66 15.97 -24.41
CA GLN A 26 3.48 16.76 -24.04
C GLN A 26 2.88 16.21 -22.75
N LYS A 27 2.59 17.08 -21.79
CA LYS A 27 1.87 16.73 -20.55
C LYS A 27 0.37 16.92 -20.74
N GLU A 28 -0.43 16.11 -20.05
CA GLU A 28 -1.91 16.19 -20.09
C GLU A 28 -2.47 16.18 -21.53
N ALA A 29 -1.83 15.43 -22.42
CA ALA A 29 -2.14 15.44 -23.84
C ALA A 29 -3.42 14.65 -24.13
N VAL A 30 -4.33 15.24 -24.89
CA VAL A 30 -5.51 14.53 -25.39
C VAL A 30 -5.09 13.73 -26.62
N LEU A 31 -5.36 12.43 -26.63
CA LEU A 31 -4.99 11.58 -27.76
C LEU A 31 -5.67 12.06 -29.06
N PRO A 32 -4.97 11.97 -30.21
CA PRO A 32 -5.49 12.44 -31.50
C PRO A 32 -6.61 11.54 -32.07
N PHE A 33 -6.93 10.44 -31.39
CA PHE A 33 -7.99 9.51 -31.76
C PHE A 33 -8.94 9.25 -30.60
N VAL A 34 -10.11 8.72 -30.95
CA VAL A 34 -11.15 8.32 -30.00
C VAL A 34 -11.00 6.83 -29.72
N LEU A 35 -11.10 6.45 -28.45
CA LEU A 35 -11.17 5.06 -28.01
C LEU A 35 -12.60 4.53 -28.20
N GLU A 36 -12.76 3.22 -28.30
CA GLU A 36 -14.08 2.58 -28.34
C GLU A 36 -14.93 3.03 -27.14
N GLY A 37 -16.23 3.21 -27.39
CA GLY A 37 -17.13 3.86 -26.44
C GLY A 37 -17.07 5.39 -26.44
N GLY A 38 -16.45 6.01 -27.45
CA GLY A 38 -16.51 7.45 -27.70
C GLY A 38 -15.62 8.29 -26.77
N ARG A 39 -14.67 7.67 -26.06
CA ARG A 39 -13.87 8.34 -25.04
C ARG A 39 -12.61 8.94 -25.63
N ARG A 40 -12.33 10.21 -25.30
CA ARG A 40 -11.02 10.82 -25.50
C ARG A 40 -10.21 10.66 -24.23
N LEU A 41 -9.09 9.94 -24.31
CA LEU A 41 -8.16 9.83 -23.19
C LEU A 41 -7.31 11.10 -23.14
N ARG A 42 -7.26 11.74 -21.96
CA ARG A 42 -6.22 12.70 -21.60
C ARG A 42 -5.13 11.93 -20.88
N ALA A 43 -3.98 11.81 -21.51
CA ALA A 43 -2.84 11.09 -20.96
C ALA A 43 -1.99 11.98 -20.06
N ASP A 44 -1.40 11.45 -19.00
CA ASP A 44 -0.45 12.20 -18.18
C ASP A 44 0.74 12.69 -19.04
N ILE A 45 1.25 11.81 -19.91
CA ILE A 45 2.33 12.13 -20.85
C ILE A 45 2.04 11.47 -22.22
N LEU A 46 2.23 12.24 -23.28
CA LEU A 46 2.42 11.76 -24.65
C LEU A 46 3.83 12.12 -25.09
N ALA A 47 4.66 11.12 -25.38
CA ALA A 47 6.02 11.30 -25.89
C ALA A 47 6.13 10.78 -27.31
N GLU A 48 6.64 11.58 -28.23
CA GLU A 48 6.63 11.32 -29.67
C GLU A 48 8.05 11.43 -30.24
N ARG A 49 8.48 10.45 -31.04
CA ARG A 49 9.76 10.46 -31.75
C ARG A 49 9.62 9.66 -33.03
N ASP A 50 9.82 10.32 -34.17
CA ASP A 50 9.59 9.72 -35.48
C ASP A 50 8.17 9.11 -35.56
N ASP A 51 8.05 7.81 -35.85
CA ASP A 51 6.78 7.07 -35.89
C ASP A 51 6.42 6.39 -34.53
N GLU A 52 7.18 6.66 -33.46
CA GLU A 52 6.94 6.11 -32.13
C GLU A 52 6.17 7.09 -31.24
N HIS A 53 5.02 6.63 -30.71
CA HIS A 53 4.18 7.39 -29.79
C HIS A 53 4.00 6.63 -28.48
N HIS A 54 4.42 7.23 -27.38
CA HIS A 54 4.37 6.66 -26.04
C HIS A 54 3.33 7.39 -25.20
N VAL A 55 2.23 6.71 -24.91
CA VAL A 55 1.21 7.15 -23.96
C VAL A 55 1.57 6.60 -22.59
N VAL A 56 1.83 7.49 -21.64
CA VAL A 56 2.27 7.11 -20.28
C VAL A 56 1.30 7.66 -19.24
N GLU A 57 0.87 6.77 -18.36
CA GLU A 57 0.00 7.08 -17.23
C GLU A 57 0.74 6.81 -15.92
N VAL A 58 0.76 7.79 -15.02
CA VAL A 58 1.39 7.67 -13.71
C VAL A 58 0.30 7.33 -12.69
N LYS A 59 0.45 6.22 -11.98
CA LYS A 59 -0.54 5.74 -11.00
C LYS A 59 0.08 5.42 -9.67
N LEU A 60 -0.61 5.79 -8.59
CA LEU A 60 -0.22 5.42 -7.24
C LEU A 60 -0.41 3.92 -7.02
N ARG A 61 0.59 3.27 -6.42
CA ARG A 61 0.52 1.86 -6.03
C ARG A 61 -0.58 1.70 -4.96
N GLY A 62 -1.46 0.71 -5.10
CA GLY A 62 -2.50 0.37 -4.11
C GLY A 62 -3.94 0.78 -4.42
N VAL A 63 -4.20 1.53 -5.50
CA VAL A 63 -5.57 2.02 -5.83
C VAL A 63 -6.34 1.12 -6.81
N ARG A 64 -5.74 0.03 -7.33
CA ARG A 64 -6.39 -0.77 -8.38
C ARG A 64 -7.41 -1.76 -7.81
N GLY A 65 -8.69 -1.40 -7.86
CA GLY A 65 -9.78 -2.38 -7.87
C GLY A 65 -9.82 -3.16 -9.19
N GLU A 66 -10.41 -4.36 -9.20
CA GLU A 66 -10.51 -5.21 -10.40
C GLU A 66 -11.13 -4.49 -11.62
N LEU A 67 -12.15 -3.68 -11.38
CA LEU A 67 -12.83 -2.92 -12.42
C LEU A 67 -11.90 -1.89 -13.08
N GLU A 68 -11.04 -1.25 -12.28
CA GLU A 68 -10.08 -0.27 -12.78
C GLU A 68 -8.94 -0.96 -13.56
N ALA A 69 -8.48 -2.13 -13.10
CA ALA A 69 -7.51 -2.94 -13.83
C ALA A 69 -8.03 -3.32 -15.22
N ARG A 70 -9.25 -3.88 -15.30
CA ARG A 70 -9.90 -4.23 -16.57
C ARG A 70 -10.03 -3.02 -17.50
N ARG A 71 -10.37 -1.85 -16.96
CA ARG A 71 -10.45 -0.60 -17.73
C ARG A 71 -9.09 -0.22 -18.33
N TRP A 72 -8.01 -0.32 -17.56
CA TRP A 72 -6.67 0.02 -18.04
C TRP A 72 -6.14 -0.98 -19.07
N ASP A 73 -6.46 -2.26 -18.92
CA ASP A 73 -6.12 -3.29 -19.91
C ASP A 73 -6.83 -3.04 -21.24
N GLU A 74 -8.09 -2.60 -21.18
CA GLU A 74 -8.87 -2.24 -22.36
C GLU A 74 -8.25 -1.06 -23.13
N ILE A 75 -7.92 0.01 -22.40
CA ILE A 75 -7.25 1.18 -22.97
C ILE A 75 -5.90 0.79 -23.58
N ALA A 76 -5.11 -0.01 -22.85
CA ALA A 76 -3.81 -0.47 -23.31
C ALA A 76 -3.92 -1.27 -24.62
N ARG A 77 -4.90 -2.17 -24.70
CA ARG A 77 -5.18 -3.01 -25.88
C ARG A 77 -5.49 -2.16 -27.10
N GLN A 78 -6.39 -1.18 -26.96
CA GLN A 78 -6.77 -0.32 -28.08
C GLN A 78 -5.63 0.59 -28.54
N ILE A 79 -4.83 1.13 -27.63
CA ILE A 79 -3.68 1.97 -28.00
C ILE A 79 -2.62 1.13 -28.72
N ARG A 80 -2.25 -0.04 -28.17
CA ARG A 80 -1.23 -0.94 -28.74
C ARG A 80 -1.62 -1.58 -30.06
N ALA A 81 -2.92 -1.61 -30.39
CA ALA A 81 -3.39 -2.08 -31.69
C ALA A 81 -3.01 -1.13 -32.85
N ARG A 82 -2.57 0.10 -32.55
CA ARG A 82 -2.16 1.08 -33.55
C ARG A 82 -0.64 0.98 -33.78
N PRO A 83 -0.17 0.86 -35.04
CA PRO A 83 1.26 0.81 -35.34
C PRO A 83 2.01 2.01 -34.77
N GLY A 84 3.15 1.79 -34.11
CA GLY A 84 3.96 2.84 -33.49
C GLY A 84 3.45 3.33 -32.13
N TRP A 85 2.27 2.89 -31.67
CA TRP A 85 1.70 3.34 -30.39
C TRP A 85 1.98 2.36 -29.25
N HIS A 86 2.52 2.91 -28.16
CA HIS A 86 2.84 2.20 -26.95
C HIS A 86 2.06 2.78 -25.78
N PHE A 87 1.55 1.92 -24.91
CA PHE A 87 0.89 2.32 -23.67
C PHE A 87 1.63 1.76 -22.45
N LYS A 88 2.00 2.63 -21.52
CA LYS A 88 2.72 2.29 -20.30
C LYS A 88 2.00 2.89 -19.09
N ILE A 89 1.87 2.07 -18.04
CA ILE A 89 1.48 2.58 -16.72
C ILE A 89 2.72 2.51 -15.84
N VAL A 90 3.12 3.67 -15.30
CA VAL A 90 4.25 3.79 -14.37
C VAL A 90 3.68 3.89 -12.96
N PRO A 91 3.84 2.84 -12.13
CA PRO A 91 3.47 2.94 -10.73
C PRO A 91 4.43 3.89 -10.03
N ILE A 92 3.89 4.79 -9.21
CA ILE A 92 4.66 5.59 -8.26
C ILE A 92 4.37 5.09 -6.85
N GLU A 93 5.45 4.90 -6.11
CA GLU A 93 5.40 4.63 -4.69
C GLU A 93 5.21 5.97 -3.99
N GLN A 94 4.23 6.05 -3.10
CA GLN A 94 4.23 7.11 -2.10
C GLN A 94 5.24 6.72 -1.04
N ASP A 95 5.99 7.71 -0.55
CA ASP A 95 6.67 7.55 0.74
C ASP A 95 5.60 7.13 1.75
N PRO A 96 5.79 6.02 2.48
CA PRO A 96 4.84 5.64 3.50
C PRO A 96 4.68 6.80 4.48
N PRO A 97 3.48 7.02 5.03
CA PRO A 97 3.30 8.02 6.07
C PRO A 97 4.33 7.78 7.18
N PRO A 98 4.83 8.86 7.83
CA PRO A 98 5.80 8.71 8.90
C PRO A 98 5.24 7.77 9.97
N LEU A 99 6.11 6.91 10.50
CA LEU A 99 5.72 6.01 11.58
C LEU A 99 5.32 6.85 12.80
N PRO A 100 4.25 6.46 13.54
CA PRO A 100 3.92 7.12 14.78
C PRO A 100 5.08 6.99 15.78
N ASP A 101 5.24 8.01 16.63
CA ASP A 101 6.23 8.02 17.70
C ASP A 101 5.97 6.88 18.70
N PRO A 102 7.00 6.31 19.34
CA PRO A 102 6.83 5.20 20.28
C PRO A 102 5.83 5.49 21.40
N GLU A 103 5.84 6.72 21.93
CA GLU A 103 4.94 7.17 22.98
C GLU A 103 3.48 7.14 22.51
N ARG A 104 3.24 7.44 21.22
CA ARG A 104 1.90 7.36 20.65
C ARG A 104 1.43 5.91 20.55
N ILE A 105 2.31 4.99 20.13
CA ILE A 105 1.97 3.56 20.05
C ILE A 105 1.67 3.00 21.45
N GLU A 106 2.48 3.34 22.45
CA GLU A 106 2.27 2.90 23.84
C GLU A 106 0.94 3.43 24.41
N ALA A 107 0.59 4.69 24.10
CA ALA A 107 -0.70 5.26 24.49
C ALA A 107 -1.88 4.51 23.86
N GLU A 108 -1.77 4.08 22.60
CA GLU A 108 -2.81 3.25 21.98
C GLU A 108 -2.88 1.84 22.57
N LEU A 109 -1.75 1.24 22.94
CA LEU A 109 -1.74 -0.05 23.65
C LEU A 109 -2.41 0.04 25.02
N THR A 110 -2.28 1.18 25.71
CA THR A 110 -3.02 1.47 26.94
C THR A 110 -4.53 1.61 26.67
N ASN A 111 -4.92 2.25 25.56
CA ASN A 111 -6.33 2.33 25.16
C ASN A 111 -6.92 0.96 24.84
N VAL A 112 -6.14 0.02 24.30
CA VAL A 112 -6.58 -1.38 24.11
C VAL A 112 -6.97 -2.00 25.44
N GLU A 113 -6.16 -1.82 26.48
CA GLU A 113 -6.44 -2.36 27.82
C GLU A 113 -7.75 -1.78 28.38
N ALA A 114 -7.97 -0.46 28.23
CA ALA A 114 -9.23 0.17 28.63
C ALA A 114 -10.45 -0.35 27.85
N LEU A 115 -10.29 -0.71 26.57
CA LEU A 115 -11.35 -1.34 25.77
C LEU A 115 -11.62 -2.78 26.21
N LEU A 116 -10.58 -3.52 26.57
CA LEU A 116 -10.70 -4.86 27.16
C LEU A 116 -11.46 -4.81 28.49
N ASP A 117 -11.18 -3.84 29.36
CA ASP A 117 -11.89 -3.69 30.64
C ASP A 117 -13.39 -3.40 30.47
N GLN A 118 -13.76 -2.79 29.34
CA GLN A 118 -15.15 -2.51 28.96
C GLN A 118 -15.79 -3.62 28.10
N ASP A 119 -15.11 -4.76 27.95
CA ASP A 119 -15.51 -5.89 27.12
C ASP A 119 -15.80 -5.53 25.64
N ARG A 120 -15.10 -4.50 25.13
CA ARG A 120 -15.21 -4.04 23.74
C ARG A 120 -14.23 -4.79 22.84
N LEU A 121 -14.39 -6.11 22.76
CA LEU A 121 -13.42 -7.03 22.14
C LEU A 121 -13.08 -6.71 20.68
N ALA A 122 -14.07 -6.44 19.83
CA ALA A 122 -13.82 -6.11 18.43
C ALA A 122 -13.01 -4.81 18.27
N ALA A 123 -13.36 -3.76 19.03
CA ALA A 123 -12.64 -2.49 19.01
C ALA A 123 -11.21 -2.66 19.55
N ALA A 124 -11.05 -3.41 20.64
CA ALA A 124 -9.76 -3.72 21.22
C ALA A 124 -8.85 -4.47 20.23
N LEU A 125 -9.37 -5.45 19.50
CA LEU A 125 -8.62 -6.18 18.46
C LEU A 125 -8.16 -5.27 17.33
N LEU A 126 -9.04 -4.42 16.81
CA LEU A 126 -8.69 -3.50 15.72
C LEU A 126 -7.58 -2.53 16.13
N LEU A 127 -7.66 -2.00 17.35
CA LEU A 127 -6.66 -1.08 17.88
C LEU A 127 -5.34 -1.80 18.21
N ALA A 128 -5.40 -3.00 18.80
CA ALA A 128 -4.25 -3.83 19.08
C ALA A 128 -3.49 -4.22 17.80
N ALA A 129 -4.21 -4.62 16.75
CA ALA A 129 -3.61 -4.93 15.46
C ALA A 129 -2.97 -3.70 14.82
N SER A 130 -3.61 -2.53 14.89
CA SER A 130 -3.04 -1.28 14.37
C SER A 130 -1.74 -0.90 15.10
N ALA A 131 -1.71 -1.04 16.42
CA ALA A 131 -0.52 -0.80 17.23
C ALA A 131 0.59 -1.84 16.94
N PHE A 132 0.23 -3.12 16.81
CA PHE A 132 1.16 -4.18 16.40
C PHE A 132 1.79 -3.89 15.04
N GLU A 133 0.99 -3.54 14.02
CA GLU A 133 1.49 -3.20 12.68
C GLU A 133 2.46 -1.99 12.73
N ALA A 134 2.19 -1.00 13.58
CA ALA A 134 3.08 0.13 13.80
C ALA A 134 4.41 -0.30 14.46
N SER A 135 4.36 -1.08 15.54
CA SER A 135 5.55 -1.62 16.21
C SER A 135 6.38 -2.52 15.28
N ALA A 136 5.72 -3.38 14.51
CA ALA A 136 6.34 -4.28 13.54
C ALA A 136 7.13 -3.51 12.48
N ARG A 137 6.51 -2.52 11.84
CA ARG A 137 7.18 -1.67 10.84
C ARG A 137 8.37 -0.93 11.45
N ARG A 138 8.20 -0.36 12.65
CA ARG A 138 9.30 0.31 13.36
C ARG A 138 10.47 -0.64 13.60
N ARG A 139 10.20 -1.84 14.12
CA ARG A 139 11.24 -2.83 14.43
C ARG A 139 12.00 -3.29 13.19
N LEU A 140 11.27 -3.63 12.13
CA LEU A 140 11.84 -4.07 10.86
C LEU A 140 12.68 -2.97 10.21
N LEU A 141 12.19 -1.73 10.18
CA LEU A 141 12.92 -0.60 9.62
C LEU A 141 14.15 -0.22 10.44
N ALA A 142 14.07 -0.27 11.77
CA ALA A 142 15.23 -0.08 12.66
C ALA A 142 16.30 -1.15 12.42
N ALA A 143 15.91 -2.38 12.08
CA ALA A 143 16.80 -3.46 11.69
C ALA A 143 17.32 -3.35 10.22
N GLY A 144 17.03 -2.25 9.52
CA GLY A 144 17.46 -2.02 8.14
C GLY A 144 16.71 -2.85 7.10
N ALA A 145 15.56 -3.42 7.44
CA ALA A 145 14.78 -4.23 6.52
C ALA A 145 14.08 -3.36 5.45
N LEU A 146 14.05 -3.86 4.22
CA LEU A 146 13.17 -3.34 3.18
C LEU A 146 11.78 -3.98 3.34
N LEU A 147 10.77 -3.17 3.66
CA LEU A 147 9.39 -3.64 3.75
C LEU A 147 8.87 -3.95 2.34
N ARG A 148 8.57 -5.23 2.08
CA ARG A 148 8.07 -5.67 0.76
C ARG A 148 6.56 -5.47 0.62
N SER A 149 5.84 -5.45 1.74
CA SER A 149 4.40 -5.29 1.85
C SER A 149 4.07 -4.78 3.25
N ASP A 150 3.12 -3.85 3.35
CA ASP A 150 2.61 -3.34 4.63
C ASP A 150 1.39 -4.13 5.13
N THR A 151 1.09 -5.28 4.52
CA THR A 151 0.00 -6.12 5.02
C THR A 151 0.36 -6.75 6.36
N PRO A 152 -0.61 -6.92 7.29
CA PRO A 152 -0.30 -7.45 8.62
C PRO A 152 0.33 -8.85 8.57
N ALA A 153 -0.17 -9.70 7.67
CA ALA A 153 0.36 -11.06 7.46
C ALA A 153 1.81 -11.03 6.98
N ALA A 154 2.15 -10.18 6.01
CA ALA A 154 3.51 -10.06 5.51
C ALA A 154 4.47 -9.52 6.58
N LEU A 155 4.01 -8.58 7.41
CA LEU A 155 4.79 -8.08 8.55
C LEU A 155 5.07 -9.21 9.56
N ALA A 156 4.06 -10.02 9.89
CA ALA A 156 4.22 -11.17 10.79
C ALA A 156 5.22 -12.21 10.25
N GLU A 157 5.10 -12.59 8.98
CA GLU A 157 6.03 -13.51 8.32
C GLU A 157 7.47 -12.96 8.32
N GLN A 158 7.63 -11.67 8.03
CA GLN A 158 8.94 -11.04 7.99
C GLN A 158 9.57 -10.94 9.38
N LEU A 159 8.78 -10.66 10.43
CA LEU A 159 9.27 -10.64 11.82
C LEU A 159 9.80 -12.01 12.26
N VAL A 160 9.10 -13.09 11.89
CA VAL A 160 9.56 -14.46 12.19
C VAL A 160 10.80 -14.80 11.38
N ALA A 161 10.81 -14.48 10.08
CA ALA A 161 11.96 -14.74 9.21
C ALA A 161 13.24 -14.03 9.66
N GLN A 162 13.11 -12.88 10.33
CA GLN A 162 14.23 -12.11 10.88
C GLN A 162 14.53 -12.42 12.37
N GLY A 163 13.80 -13.35 12.98
CA GLY A 163 14.01 -13.76 14.37
C GLY A 163 13.55 -12.74 15.42
N HIS A 164 12.71 -11.77 15.06
CA HIS A 164 12.11 -10.83 16.02
C HIS A 164 10.91 -11.43 16.77
N ILE A 165 10.28 -12.45 16.18
CA ILE A 165 9.23 -13.26 16.79
C ILE A 165 9.63 -14.73 16.63
N GLU A 166 9.49 -15.51 17.70
CA GLU A 166 9.74 -16.96 17.67
C GLU A 166 8.72 -17.66 16.78
N GLN A 167 9.16 -18.70 16.06
CA GLN A 167 8.30 -19.45 15.12
C GLN A 167 7.04 -20.01 15.79
N GLU A 168 7.11 -20.36 17.07
CA GLU A 168 6.00 -20.88 17.87
C GLU A 168 4.87 -19.84 18.06
N ASN A 169 5.22 -18.55 18.05
CA ASN A 169 4.27 -17.44 18.18
C ASN A 169 3.64 -17.04 16.84
N PHE A 170 4.09 -17.62 15.72
CA PHE A 170 3.56 -17.27 14.39
C PHE A 170 2.10 -17.66 14.22
N VAL A 171 1.71 -18.87 14.64
CA VAL A 171 0.33 -19.37 14.46
C VAL A 171 -0.67 -18.51 15.24
N PRO A 172 -0.48 -18.25 16.56
CA PRO A 172 -1.38 -17.35 17.30
C PRO A 172 -1.48 -15.94 16.70
N LEU A 173 -0.35 -15.39 16.22
CA LEU A 173 -0.32 -14.07 15.59
C LEU A 173 -1.09 -14.05 14.26
N ARG A 174 -0.90 -15.07 13.42
CA ARG A 174 -1.63 -15.21 12.16
C ARG A 174 -3.14 -15.31 12.41
N ASP A 175 -3.55 -16.13 13.38
CA ASP A 175 -4.95 -16.34 13.69
C ASP A 175 -5.61 -15.02 14.19
N ALA A 176 -4.88 -14.21 14.97
CA ALA A 176 -5.34 -12.87 15.37
C ALA A 176 -5.48 -11.90 14.17
N ILE A 177 -4.57 -11.97 13.20
CA ILE A 177 -4.63 -11.17 11.96
C ILE A 177 -5.83 -11.58 11.09
N GLU A 178 -6.09 -12.88 10.95
CA GLU A 178 -7.23 -13.40 10.20
C GLU A 178 -8.55 -12.94 10.82
N LEU A 179 -8.65 -13.01 12.14
CA LEU A 179 -9.82 -12.54 12.87
C LEU A 179 -10.02 -11.03 12.72
N ARG A 180 -8.94 -10.25 12.77
CA ARG A 180 -8.98 -8.80 12.48
C ARG A 180 -9.54 -8.53 11.08
N ASN A 181 -9.10 -9.29 10.08
CA ASN A 181 -9.63 -9.15 8.72
C ASN A 181 -11.13 -9.47 8.67
N ALA A 182 -11.58 -10.53 9.35
CA ALA A 182 -12.99 -10.88 9.42
C ALA A 182 -13.83 -9.73 10.02
N VAL A 183 -13.38 -9.15 11.15
CA VAL A 183 -14.04 -8.02 11.80
C VAL A 183 -14.11 -6.79 10.87
N VAL A 184 -13.01 -6.45 10.18
CA VAL A 184 -12.99 -5.32 9.22
C VAL A 184 -13.94 -5.56 8.05
N HIS A 185 -14.12 -6.81 7.62
CA HIS A 185 -15.06 -7.17 6.56
C HIS A 185 -16.51 -7.32 7.04
N GLY A 186 -16.80 -7.00 8.31
CA GLY A 186 -18.16 -6.96 8.84
C GLY A 186 -18.64 -8.26 9.47
N HIS A 187 -17.76 -9.25 9.67
CA HIS A 187 -18.08 -10.48 10.40
C HIS A 187 -18.02 -10.24 11.92
N LEU A 188 -18.94 -9.41 12.44
CA LEU A 188 -18.92 -8.94 13.82
C LEU A 188 -19.26 -10.02 14.87
N ASP A 189 -19.82 -11.14 14.45
CA ASP A 189 -20.14 -12.27 15.32
C ASP A 189 -18.91 -13.12 15.68
N GLN A 190 -17.81 -12.93 14.96
CA GLN A 190 -16.53 -13.58 15.24
C GLN A 190 -15.74 -12.72 16.23
N LEU A 191 -15.96 -12.97 17.52
CA LEU A 191 -15.25 -12.24 18.57
C LEU A 191 -13.94 -12.95 18.95
N PRO A 192 -12.85 -12.19 19.15
CA PRO A 192 -11.60 -12.73 19.68
C PRO A 192 -11.76 -13.14 21.13
N GLU A 193 -10.99 -14.16 21.52
CA GLU A 193 -10.71 -14.37 22.93
C GLU A 193 -9.87 -13.21 23.47
N ARG A 194 -10.17 -12.80 24.72
CA ARG A 194 -9.43 -11.75 25.42
C ARG A 194 -7.91 -12.01 25.42
N ASP A 195 -7.53 -13.26 25.66
CA ASP A 195 -6.13 -13.70 25.72
C ASP A 195 -5.41 -13.50 24.38
N ALA A 196 -6.11 -13.67 23.25
CA ALA A 196 -5.53 -13.44 21.93
C ALA A 196 -5.17 -11.95 21.73
N ILE A 197 -6.05 -11.04 22.17
CA ILE A 197 -5.78 -9.59 22.12
C ILE A 197 -4.63 -9.24 23.06
N GLN A 198 -4.62 -9.78 24.27
CA GLN A 198 -3.54 -9.52 25.24
C GLN A 198 -2.18 -9.99 24.74
N ARG A 199 -2.12 -11.14 24.07
CA ARG A 199 -0.89 -11.62 23.41
C ARG A 199 -0.42 -10.66 22.33
N LEU A 200 -1.34 -10.17 21.48
CA LEU A 200 -1.02 -9.20 20.44
C LEU A 200 -0.48 -7.88 21.01
N VAL A 201 -1.05 -7.41 22.13
CA VAL A 201 -0.55 -6.24 22.88
C VAL A 201 0.86 -6.50 23.43
N ALA A 202 1.09 -7.68 24.04
CA ALA A 202 2.38 -8.05 24.58
C ALA A 202 3.46 -8.10 23.48
N ASP A 203 3.15 -8.67 22.32
CA ASP A 203 4.07 -8.72 21.18
C ASP A 203 4.32 -7.33 20.61
N ALA A 204 3.29 -6.49 20.49
CA ALA A 204 3.45 -5.10 20.06
C ALA A 204 4.39 -4.30 20.98
N ARG A 205 4.26 -4.45 22.31
CA ARG A 205 5.18 -3.83 23.30
C ARG A 205 6.59 -4.39 23.18
N ARG A 206 6.74 -5.71 23.04
CA ARG A 206 8.05 -6.36 22.88
C ARG A 206 8.80 -5.82 21.68
N LEU A 207 8.11 -5.69 20.54
CA LEU A 207 8.68 -5.13 19.32
C LEU A 207 9.02 -3.64 19.45
N LEU A 208 8.21 -2.88 20.19
CA LEU A 208 8.39 -1.45 20.39
C LEU A 208 9.64 -1.12 21.23
N HIS A 209 9.91 -1.94 22.26
CA HIS A 209 10.97 -1.72 23.24
C HIS A 209 12.22 -2.57 22.98
N ALA A 210 12.23 -3.40 21.94
CA ALA A 210 13.42 -4.17 21.55
C ALA A 210 14.51 -3.23 21.02
N ALA A 211 15.71 -3.33 21.62
CA ALA A 211 16.92 -2.60 21.21
C ALA A 211 17.40 -2.98 19.80
#